data_AF-A0A174EC68-F1
#
_entry.id   AF-A0A174EC68-F1
#
_cell.length_a   1.000
_cell.length_b   1.000
_cell.length_c   1.000
_cell.angle_alpha   90.00
_cell.angle_beta   90.00
_cell.angle_gamma   90.00
#
_symmetry.space_group_name_H-M   'P 1'
#
loop_
_entity.id
_entity.type
_entity.pdbx_description
1 polymer ?
#
loop_
_entity_poly.entity_id
_entity_poly.type
_entity_poly.pdbx_seq_one_letter_code
_entity_poly.pdbx_strand_id
1 'polypeptide(L)'
;MGYYKIKSHAGTGKLLNIAASGPISGRKNTNIWDESCPIDQTWSIASLGNNQQVKIINNLSYMLNANTSTWNCDVYTSNSDTYVNFEKVSTGVYYIRLKSHPERYLTAGGTKSGSDVSWEKLSTTTAGKKAQQWKVTATSLPTVYTRVTSGADSLGDDQMETNAEYIYNYLKKKGFTKNAICGILGNMNSESTINPAVWQSLNDMYLGYGLVQWDDGKLFIDWAKKEGVISAATAEAVNSLAYSNPKKLMDAELDYLIVSMNTVGNWFKPDNNQSKYGTSETLTASQFKVSNKSADILARIFCGHYERPGVPKISERVANAKKWYNFL
;
A
#
# COMPACT_ATOMS: atom_id res chain seq x y z
N MET A 1 -18.46 9.48 8.59
CA MET A 1 -17.36 9.79 7.65
C MET A 1 -17.38 8.73 6.56
N GLY A 2 -17.21 9.09 5.29
CA GLY A 2 -17.20 8.15 4.16
C GLY A 2 -15.88 8.21 3.40
N TYR A 3 -15.62 7.18 2.59
CA TYR A 3 -14.44 7.09 1.74
C TYR A 3 -14.85 7.26 0.28
N TYR A 4 -14.05 7.99 -0.47
CA TYR A 4 -14.39 8.39 -1.83
C TYR A 4 -13.19 8.33 -2.77
N LYS A 5 -13.48 7.98 -4.03
CA LYS A 5 -12.62 8.27 -5.18
C LYS A 5 -13.09 9.59 -5.81
N ILE A 6 -12.14 10.43 -6.20
CA ILE A 6 -12.41 11.74 -6.82
C ILE A 6 -11.78 11.71 -8.22
N LYS A 7 -12.59 11.74 -9.29
CA LYS A 7 -12.14 11.59 -10.68
C LYS A 7 -12.39 12.87 -11.49
N SER A 8 -11.37 13.37 -12.15
CA SER A 8 -11.40 14.65 -12.87
C SER A 8 -12.31 14.62 -14.11
N HIS A 9 -12.57 15.79 -14.68
CA HIS A 9 -13.31 15.97 -15.93
C HIS A 9 -14.70 15.33 -15.91
N ALA A 10 -15.45 15.54 -14.81
CA ALA A 10 -16.75 14.94 -14.56
C ALA A 10 -16.75 13.40 -14.64
N GLY A 11 -15.61 12.76 -14.35
CA GLY A 11 -15.46 11.31 -14.35
C GLY A 11 -14.87 10.71 -15.62
N THR A 12 -14.64 11.51 -16.67
CA THR A 12 -13.97 11.05 -17.90
C THR A 12 -12.45 11.15 -17.83
N GLY A 13 -11.91 11.81 -16.80
CA GLY A 13 -10.49 12.01 -16.61
C GLY A 13 -9.83 10.92 -15.75
N LYS A 14 -8.93 11.36 -14.87
CA LYS A 14 -8.07 10.53 -14.02
C LYS A 14 -8.36 10.80 -12.53
N LEU A 15 -7.88 9.94 -11.64
CA LEU A 15 -8.13 10.08 -10.20
C LEU A 15 -7.26 11.19 -9.60
N LEU A 16 -7.83 11.97 -8.67
CA LEU A 16 -7.07 12.85 -7.80
C LEU A 16 -6.13 12.00 -6.95
N ASN A 17 -4.85 12.34 -6.99
CA ASN A 17 -3.77 11.54 -6.50
C ASN A 17 -2.76 12.41 -5.73
N ILE A 18 -2.13 11.84 -4.71
CA ILE A 18 -1.00 12.45 -4.01
C ILE A 18 0.29 12.08 -4.74
N ALA A 19 1.10 13.06 -5.12
CA ALA A 19 2.40 12.83 -5.75
C ALA A 19 3.44 12.41 -4.70
N ALA A 20 3.32 11.19 -4.15
CA ALA A 20 4.20 10.66 -3.12
C ALA A 20 4.51 9.17 -3.33
N SER A 21 5.65 8.73 -2.80
CA SER A 21 6.15 7.35 -2.89
C SER A 21 6.24 6.64 -1.52
N GLY A 22 5.64 7.18 -0.46
CA GLY A 22 5.70 6.59 0.89
C GLY A 22 4.79 7.29 1.91
N PRO A 23 5.04 7.11 3.22
CA PRO A 23 4.34 7.82 4.28
C PRO A 23 4.39 9.34 4.10
N ILE A 24 3.27 10.02 4.37
CA ILE A 24 3.16 11.46 4.14
C ILE A 24 3.63 12.24 5.37
N SER A 25 4.65 13.07 5.15
CA SER A 25 5.10 14.13 6.04
C SER A 25 5.31 15.43 5.25
N GLY A 26 4.98 16.56 5.87
CA GLY A 26 5.10 17.88 5.27
C GLY A 26 4.15 18.11 4.08
N ARG A 27 4.41 19.17 3.30
CA ARG A 27 3.62 19.48 2.11
C ARG A 27 3.95 18.51 0.98
N LYS A 28 2.93 17.91 0.37
CA LYS A 28 3.08 17.06 -0.83
C LYS A 28 2.11 17.52 -1.91
N ASN A 29 2.59 17.58 -3.15
CA ASN A 29 1.78 18.02 -4.27
C ASN A 29 0.64 17.03 -4.58
N THR A 30 -0.42 17.51 -5.21
CA THR A 30 -1.47 16.67 -5.78
C THR A 30 -1.44 16.76 -7.31
N ASN A 31 -1.77 15.65 -7.95
CA ASN A 31 -1.90 15.56 -9.39
C ASN A 31 -3.10 14.68 -9.75
N ILE A 32 -3.34 14.50 -11.04
CA ILE A 32 -4.24 13.44 -11.51
C ILE A 32 -3.41 12.26 -12.03
N TRP A 33 -3.88 11.05 -11.77
CA TRP A 33 -3.21 9.83 -12.22
C TRP A 33 -4.20 8.72 -12.59
N ASP A 34 -3.77 7.82 -13.46
CA ASP A 34 -4.42 6.53 -13.66
C ASP A 34 -4.56 5.78 -12.32
N GLU A 35 -5.41 4.75 -12.28
CA GLU A 35 -5.52 3.96 -11.07
C GLU A 35 -4.19 3.22 -10.81
N SER A 36 -3.47 3.65 -9.77
CA SER A 36 -2.09 3.23 -9.53
C SER A 36 -1.72 3.11 -8.06
N CYS A 37 -2.57 3.53 -7.14
CA CYS A 37 -2.27 3.43 -5.72
C CYS A 37 -3.56 3.65 -4.93
N PRO A 38 -4.23 2.59 -4.44
CA PRO A 38 -5.48 2.74 -3.73
C PRO A 38 -5.37 3.70 -2.53
N ILE A 39 -4.23 3.73 -1.83
CA ILE A 39 -4.01 4.59 -0.66
C ILE A 39 -3.85 6.07 -0.99
N ASP A 40 -3.20 6.42 -2.12
CA ASP A 40 -2.96 7.81 -2.50
C ASP A 40 -4.12 8.44 -3.28
N GLN A 41 -5.13 7.62 -3.62
CA GLN A 41 -6.29 8.01 -4.43
C GLN A 41 -7.61 7.82 -3.71
N THR A 42 -7.59 7.43 -2.42
CA THR A 42 -8.78 7.29 -1.59
C THR A 42 -8.81 8.38 -0.54
N TRP A 43 -9.95 9.06 -0.45
CA TRP A 43 -10.11 10.26 0.34
C TRP A 43 -11.19 10.06 1.40
N SER A 44 -10.89 10.45 2.62
CA SER A 44 -11.82 10.43 3.75
C SER A 44 -12.50 11.79 3.86
N ILE A 45 -13.84 11.80 3.75
CA ILE A 45 -14.66 13.01 3.72
C ILE A 45 -15.87 12.80 4.63
N ALA A 46 -16.16 13.75 5.52
CA ALA A 46 -17.26 13.58 6.48
C ALA A 46 -18.63 13.55 5.79
N SER A 47 -18.87 14.47 4.84
CA SER A 47 -20.05 14.54 3.97
C SER A 47 -19.72 15.29 2.66
N LEU A 48 -20.58 15.18 1.63
CA LEU A 48 -20.42 15.93 0.38
C LEU A 48 -21.19 17.27 0.41
N GLY A 49 -20.92 18.08 1.44
CA GLY A 49 -21.57 19.38 1.69
C GLY A 49 -20.57 20.52 1.91
N ASN A 50 -20.96 21.48 2.74
CA ASN A 50 -20.14 22.66 3.06
C ASN A 50 -19.19 22.38 4.23
N ASN A 51 -18.09 23.13 4.31
CA ASN A 51 -17.12 23.10 5.42
C ASN A 51 -16.52 21.70 5.65
N GLN A 52 -16.03 21.08 4.57
CA GLN A 52 -15.50 19.72 4.59
C GLN A 52 -13.98 19.74 4.44
N GLN A 53 -13.32 18.72 4.99
CA GLN A 53 -11.92 18.44 4.72
C GLN A 53 -11.82 17.16 3.90
N VAL A 54 -10.93 17.15 2.92
CA VAL A 54 -10.67 16.00 2.04
C VAL A 54 -9.38 15.36 2.50
N LYS A 55 -9.49 14.44 3.46
CA LYS A 55 -8.36 13.86 4.19
C LYS A 55 -7.76 12.66 3.45
N ILE A 56 -6.46 12.48 3.55
CA ILE A 56 -5.78 11.32 2.95
C ILE A 56 -5.89 10.13 3.91
N ILE A 57 -6.17 8.93 3.40
CA ILE A 57 -6.28 7.74 4.27
C ILE A 57 -4.91 7.23 4.75
N ASN A 58 -3.83 7.62 4.08
CA ASN A 58 -2.46 7.32 4.50
C ASN A 58 -2.08 8.03 5.83
N ASN A 59 -2.63 9.22 6.07
CA ASN A 59 -2.46 9.95 7.32
C ASN A 59 -3.59 11.00 7.45
N LEU A 60 -4.57 10.74 8.31
CA LEU A 60 -5.76 11.61 8.47
C LEU A 60 -5.44 13.01 9.03
N SER A 61 -4.20 13.26 9.45
CA SER A 61 -3.71 14.59 9.84
C SER A 61 -3.41 15.48 8.63
N TYR A 62 -3.40 14.93 7.41
CA TYR A 62 -3.18 15.64 6.15
C TYR A 62 -4.44 15.62 5.28
N MET A 63 -4.68 16.74 4.61
CA MET A 63 -5.85 16.94 3.74
C MET A 63 -5.53 17.92 2.64
N LEU A 64 -6.35 17.93 1.58
CA LEU A 64 -6.24 18.91 0.50
C LEU A 64 -6.15 20.33 1.08
N ASN A 65 -5.23 21.09 0.53
CA ASN A 65 -4.86 22.42 0.97
C ASN A 65 -4.60 23.31 -0.26
N ALA A 66 -4.77 24.62 -0.10
CA ALA A 66 -4.25 25.60 -1.05
C ALA A 66 -2.92 26.18 -0.55
N ASN A 67 -1.88 26.09 -1.36
CA ASN A 67 -0.71 26.94 -1.18
C ASN A 67 -1.06 28.32 -1.76
N THR A 68 -1.52 29.26 -0.93
CA THR A 68 -2.09 30.53 -1.38
C THR A 68 -1.10 31.46 -2.09
N SER A 69 0.21 31.22 -1.97
CA SER A 69 1.24 31.94 -2.73
C SER A 69 1.30 31.52 -4.20
N THR A 70 0.97 30.27 -4.52
CA THR A 70 1.09 29.70 -5.87
C THR A 70 -0.22 29.17 -6.43
N TRP A 71 -1.26 29.09 -5.59
CA TRP A 71 -2.53 28.40 -5.85
C TRP A 71 -2.40 26.93 -6.21
N ASN A 72 -1.25 26.32 -5.94
CA ASN A 72 -1.06 24.89 -6.07
C ASN A 72 -1.96 24.12 -5.08
N CYS A 73 -2.52 23.00 -5.51
CA CYS A 73 -3.21 22.08 -4.61
C CYS A 73 -2.21 21.08 -4.05
N ASP A 74 -1.91 21.22 -2.76
CA ASP A 74 -1.08 20.30 -2.01
C ASP A 74 -1.90 19.62 -0.90
N VAL A 75 -1.27 18.71 -0.17
CA VAL A 75 -1.80 18.22 1.12
C VAL A 75 -0.99 18.81 2.25
N TYR A 76 -1.70 19.25 3.30
CA TYR A 76 -1.07 19.82 4.50
C TYR A 76 -1.93 19.57 5.75
N THR A 77 -1.38 19.95 6.91
CA THR A 77 -2.11 19.89 8.18
C THR A 77 -3.20 20.96 8.23
N SER A 78 -4.22 20.70 9.06
CA SER A 78 -5.44 21.51 9.16
C SER A 78 -5.14 23.00 9.35
N ASN A 79 -5.68 23.82 8.45
CA ASN A 79 -5.66 25.29 8.50
C ASN A 79 -6.87 25.85 7.72
N SER A 80 -6.99 27.18 7.59
CA SER A 80 -8.13 27.82 6.91
C SER A 80 -8.32 27.36 5.46
N ASP A 81 -7.23 27.07 4.75
CA ASP A 81 -7.20 26.71 3.33
C ASP A 81 -7.39 25.21 3.07
N THR A 82 -7.68 24.44 4.13
CA THR A 82 -8.00 23.02 4.04
C THR A 82 -9.49 22.70 3.93
N TYR A 83 -10.34 23.72 4.08
CA TYR A 83 -11.78 23.55 4.06
C TYR A 83 -12.34 23.84 2.67
N VAL A 84 -13.20 22.94 2.21
CA VAL A 84 -13.86 23.02 0.90
C VAL A 84 -15.37 22.91 1.03
N ASN A 85 -16.06 23.35 -0.01
CA ASN A 85 -17.49 23.15 -0.21
C ASN A 85 -17.70 22.31 -1.48
N PHE A 86 -18.50 21.26 -1.37
CA PHE A 86 -18.93 20.44 -2.50
C PHE A 86 -20.21 21.02 -3.10
N GLU A 87 -20.10 21.65 -4.27
CA GLU A 87 -21.24 22.22 -4.98
C GLU A 87 -21.71 21.26 -6.05
N LYS A 88 -22.91 20.70 -5.85
CA LYS A 88 -23.45 19.67 -6.75
C LYS A 88 -23.76 20.24 -8.13
N VAL A 89 -23.20 19.61 -9.17
CA VAL A 89 -23.47 19.92 -10.57
C VAL A 89 -24.51 18.94 -11.14
N SER A 90 -24.31 17.65 -10.88
CA SER A 90 -25.22 16.57 -11.26
C SER A 90 -24.99 15.37 -10.33
N THR A 91 -25.60 14.21 -10.61
CA THR A 91 -25.49 13.03 -9.75
C THR A 91 -24.04 12.58 -9.59
N GLY A 92 -23.49 12.80 -8.39
CA GLY A 92 -22.12 12.46 -8.02
C GLY A 92 -21.05 13.35 -8.66
N VAL A 93 -21.41 14.45 -9.35
CA VAL A 93 -20.45 15.39 -9.94
C VAL A 93 -20.55 16.72 -9.20
N TYR A 94 -19.39 17.26 -8.82
CA TYR A 94 -19.29 18.45 -7.99
C TYR A 94 -18.23 19.41 -8.53
N TYR A 95 -18.45 20.70 -8.30
CA TYR A 95 -17.34 21.62 -8.12
C TYR A 95 -16.84 21.50 -6.67
N ILE A 96 -15.52 21.51 -6.48
CA ILE A 96 -14.90 21.51 -5.15
C ILE A 96 -14.29 22.89 -4.96
N ARG A 97 -14.91 23.70 -4.10
CA ARG A 97 -14.58 25.13 -3.94
C ARG A 97 -13.89 25.37 -2.61
N LEU A 98 -12.85 26.21 -2.57
CA LEU A 98 -12.26 26.62 -1.29
C LEU A 98 -13.27 27.39 -0.44
N LYS A 99 -13.26 27.14 0.87
CA LYS A 99 -14.06 27.90 1.82
C LYS A 99 -13.45 29.28 2.08
N SER A 100 -12.13 29.35 2.24
CA SER A 100 -11.41 30.61 2.51
C SER A 100 -11.39 31.56 1.31
N HIS A 101 -11.49 31.01 0.09
CA HIS A 101 -11.43 31.74 -1.18
C HIS A 101 -12.56 31.25 -2.10
N PRO A 102 -13.79 31.76 -1.94
CA PRO A 102 -14.97 31.25 -2.62
C PRO A 102 -14.98 31.50 -4.14
N GLU A 103 -14.02 32.24 -4.67
CA GLU A 103 -13.80 32.38 -6.11
C GLU A 103 -12.96 31.24 -6.71
N ARG A 104 -12.35 30.38 -5.87
CA ARG A 104 -11.35 29.37 -6.26
C ARG A 104 -11.88 27.93 -6.20
N TYR A 105 -11.61 27.17 -7.25
CA TYR A 105 -12.11 25.83 -7.50
C TYR A 105 -10.99 24.86 -7.86
N LEU A 106 -11.08 23.64 -7.35
CA LEU A 106 -10.14 22.57 -7.65
C LEU A 106 -10.17 22.28 -9.15
N THR A 107 -9.01 22.39 -9.80
CA THR A 107 -8.88 22.34 -11.26
C THR A 107 -7.80 21.36 -11.64
N ALA A 108 -8.13 20.38 -12.49
CA ALA A 108 -7.13 19.53 -13.11
C ALA A 108 -6.47 20.29 -14.27
N GLY A 109 -5.14 20.50 -14.22
CA GLY A 109 -4.39 21.25 -15.22
C GLY A 109 -4.26 20.57 -16.59
N GLY A 110 -4.66 19.30 -16.69
CA GLY A 110 -4.61 18.51 -17.92
C GLY A 110 -5.41 17.21 -17.80
N THR A 111 -5.24 16.31 -18.77
CA THR A 111 -5.94 15.01 -18.82
C THR A 111 -5.01 13.79 -18.72
N LYS A 112 -3.69 14.02 -18.70
CA LYS A 112 -2.66 12.97 -18.63
C LYS A 112 -2.25 12.71 -17.19
N SER A 113 -1.84 11.48 -16.90
CA SER A 113 -1.23 11.13 -15.62
C SER A 113 -0.03 12.04 -15.32
N GLY A 114 0.02 12.57 -14.11
CA GLY A 114 1.02 13.53 -13.66
C GLY A 114 0.66 14.99 -13.90
N SER A 115 -0.49 15.30 -14.52
CA SER A 115 -0.94 16.69 -14.65
C SER A 115 -1.28 17.25 -13.27
N ASP A 116 -0.75 18.44 -12.96
CA ASP A 116 -0.95 19.09 -11.67
C ASP A 116 -2.42 19.45 -11.41
N VAL A 117 -2.73 19.63 -10.14
CA VAL A 117 -4.02 20.12 -9.67
C VAL A 117 -3.80 21.45 -8.95
N SER A 118 -4.62 22.45 -9.27
CA SER A 118 -4.52 23.80 -8.71
C SER A 118 -5.88 24.34 -8.30
N TRP A 119 -5.87 25.50 -7.65
CA TRP A 119 -7.05 26.24 -7.24
C TRP A 119 -7.23 27.46 -8.15
N GLU A 120 -8.17 27.38 -9.09
CA GLU A 120 -8.35 28.41 -10.12
C GLU A 120 -9.68 29.14 -9.97
N LYS A 121 -9.75 30.35 -10.53
CA LYS A 121 -11.04 31.05 -10.65
C LYS A 121 -12.02 30.20 -11.48
N LEU A 122 -13.31 30.31 -11.18
CA LEU A 122 -14.34 29.60 -11.96
C LEU A 122 -14.18 29.91 -13.45
N SER A 123 -14.03 28.86 -14.26
CA SER A 123 -13.83 29.05 -15.69
C SER A 123 -15.13 29.43 -16.39
N THR A 124 -15.01 30.26 -17.43
CA THR A 124 -16.12 30.65 -18.30
C THR A 124 -16.26 29.74 -19.52
N THR A 125 -15.21 28.99 -19.87
CA THR A 125 -15.21 28.09 -21.05
C THR A 125 -15.78 26.73 -20.69
N THR A 126 -16.39 26.04 -21.66
CA THR A 126 -16.90 24.68 -21.46
C THR A 126 -15.80 23.71 -21.04
N ALA A 127 -14.62 23.80 -21.68
CA ALA A 127 -13.48 22.94 -21.35
C ALA A 127 -12.95 23.20 -19.94
N GLY A 128 -12.76 24.46 -19.56
CA GLY A 128 -12.28 24.81 -18.22
C GLY A 128 -13.28 24.46 -17.11
N LYS A 129 -14.59 24.66 -17.35
CA LYS A 129 -15.62 24.19 -16.41
C LYS A 129 -15.55 22.68 -16.25
N LYS A 130 -15.34 21.93 -17.33
CA LYS A 130 -15.20 20.47 -17.26
C LYS A 130 -13.96 20.08 -16.45
N ALA A 131 -12.83 20.76 -16.62
CA ALA A 131 -11.61 20.53 -15.82
C ALA A 131 -11.80 20.80 -14.31
N GLN A 132 -12.79 21.62 -13.94
CA GLN A 132 -13.19 21.94 -12.57
C GLN A 132 -14.28 21.01 -11.99
N GLN A 133 -14.84 20.12 -12.81
CA GLN A 133 -15.86 19.17 -12.38
C GLN A 133 -15.23 17.84 -11.98
N TRP A 134 -15.60 17.37 -10.80
CA TRP A 134 -15.06 16.14 -10.22
C TRP A 134 -16.19 15.16 -9.93
N LYS A 135 -16.07 13.94 -10.48
CA LYS A 135 -16.94 12.83 -10.11
C LYS A 135 -16.45 12.26 -8.78
N VAL A 136 -17.30 12.32 -7.77
CA VAL A 136 -17.03 11.78 -6.43
C VAL A 136 -17.88 10.52 -6.25
N THR A 137 -17.22 9.39 -6.07
CA THR A 137 -17.86 8.07 -5.95
C THR A 137 -17.48 7.45 -4.61
N ALA A 138 -18.46 6.95 -3.87
CA ALA A 138 -18.21 6.24 -2.62
C ALA A 138 -17.38 4.96 -2.88
N THR A 139 -16.49 4.65 -1.95
CA THR A 139 -15.70 3.41 -1.92
C THR A 139 -15.60 2.91 -0.47
N SER A 140 -15.12 1.69 -0.27
CA SER A 140 -14.68 1.21 1.04
C SER A 140 -13.19 1.44 1.23
N LEU A 141 -12.72 1.33 2.47
CA LEU A 141 -11.30 1.14 2.72
C LEU A 141 -10.84 -0.18 2.10
N PRO A 142 -9.60 -0.24 1.61
CA PRO A 142 -8.96 -1.50 1.25
C PRO A 142 -8.90 -2.44 2.46
N THR A 143 -9.16 -3.73 2.25
CA THR A 143 -8.91 -4.76 3.28
C THR A 143 -7.45 -5.20 3.34
N VAL A 144 -6.67 -4.77 2.35
CA VAL A 144 -5.24 -4.97 2.19
C VAL A 144 -4.68 -3.73 1.51
N TYR A 145 -3.53 -3.26 1.97
CA TYR A 145 -2.80 -2.14 1.41
C TYR A 145 -1.60 -2.58 0.59
N THR A 146 -1.42 -1.93 -0.55
CA THR A 146 -0.30 -2.12 -1.46
C THR A 146 0.25 -0.77 -1.89
N ARG A 147 1.56 -0.70 -2.08
CA ARG A 147 2.24 0.42 -2.73
C ARG A 147 3.35 -0.14 -3.61
N VAL A 148 3.23 0.04 -4.92
CA VAL A 148 4.35 -0.30 -5.82
C VAL A 148 5.44 0.73 -5.63
N THR A 149 6.57 0.29 -5.09
CA THR A 149 7.74 1.13 -4.82
C THR A 149 9.00 0.29 -4.76
N SER A 150 10.17 0.94 -4.78
CA SER A 150 11.40 0.33 -4.32
C SER A 150 11.65 0.59 -2.83
N GLY A 151 12.25 -0.38 -2.14
CA GLY A 151 12.68 -0.25 -0.76
C GLY A 151 11.59 -0.53 0.30
N ALA A 152 12.05 -0.90 1.50
CA ALA A 152 11.18 -1.43 2.55
C ALA A 152 10.24 -0.39 3.17
N ASP A 153 10.56 0.91 3.23
CA ASP A 153 9.78 1.94 3.95
C ASP A 153 8.52 2.44 3.19
N SER A 154 7.65 1.50 2.81
CA SER A 154 6.58 1.74 1.85
C SER A 154 5.19 1.97 2.44
N LEU A 155 4.90 1.38 3.62
CA LEU A 155 3.62 1.49 4.33
C LEU A 155 3.80 2.08 5.73
N GLY A 156 2.81 2.85 6.19
CA GLY A 156 2.72 3.35 7.57
C GLY A 156 2.20 2.31 8.55
N ASP A 157 2.30 2.57 9.86
CA ASP A 157 1.94 1.61 10.91
C ASP A 157 0.49 1.07 10.77
N ASP A 158 -0.53 1.94 10.64
CA ASP A 158 -1.93 1.52 10.48
C ASP A 158 -2.16 0.60 9.25
N GLN A 159 -1.38 0.82 8.19
CA GLN A 159 -1.46 0.02 6.96
C GLN A 159 -0.80 -1.35 7.16
N MET A 160 0.36 -1.37 7.83
CA MET A 160 1.04 -2.60 8.22
C MET A 160 0.17 -3.43 9.16
N GLU A 161 -0.49 -2.80 10.13
CA GLU A 161 -1.43 -3.43 11.06
C GLU A 161 -2.58 -4.10 10.32
N THR A 162 -3.21 -3.39 9.38
CA THR A 162 -4.28 -3.96 8.53
C THR A 162 -3.78 -5.17 7.73
N ASN A 163 -2.59 -5.08 7.12
CA ASN A 163 -2.00 -6.20 6.38
C ASN A 163 -1.63 -7.37 7.30
N ALA A 164 -1.09 -7.10 8.49
CA ALA A 164 -0.71 -8.11 9.47
C ALA A 164 -1.93 -8.88 9.98
N GLU A 165 -3.05 -8.21 10.28
CA GLU A 165 -4.32 -8.86 10.61
C GLU A 165 -4.83 -9.74 9.46
N TYR A 166 -4.74 -9.25 8.23
CA TYR A 166 -5.15 -10.01 7.05
C TYR A 166 -4.32 -11.30 6.90
N ILE A 167 -2.99 -11.18 6.95
CA ILE A 167 -2.04 -12.29 6.85
C ILE A 167 -2.24 -13.28 8.01
N TYR A 168 -2.43 -12.79 9.24
CA TYR A 168 -2.73 -13.61 10.40
C TYR A 168 -3.97 -14.47 10.16
N ASN A 169 -5.08 -13.85 9.79
CA ASN A 169 -6.33 -14.57 9.53
C ASN A 169 -6.20 -15.56 8.38
N TYR A 170 -5.45 -15.21 7.32
CA TYR A 170 -5.21 -16.07 6.18
C TYR A 170 -4.40 -17.32 6.57
N LEU A 171 -3.22 -17.13 7.18
CA LEU A 171 -2.32 -18.23 7.56
C LEU A 171 -2.90 -19.06 8.71
N LYS A 172 -3.67 -18.45 9.62
CA LYS A 172 -4.37 -19.19 10.68
C LYS A 172 -5.36 -20.19 10.10
N LYS A 173 -6.13 -19.80 9.07
CA LYS A 173 -7.02 -20.71 8.33
C LYS A 173 -6.26 -21.81 7.60
N LYS A 174 -5.02 -21.55 7.18
CA LYS A 174 -4.13 -22.55 6.57
C LYS A 174 -3.45 -23.45 7.62
N GLY A 175 -3.74 -23.27 8.91
CA GLY A 175 -3.28 -24.13 10.02
C GLY A 175 -1.97 -23.71 10.68
N PHE A 176 -1.52 -22.47 10.48
CA PHE A 176 -0.35 -21.95 11.19
C PHE A 176 -0.70 -21.55 12.63
N THR A 177 0.23 -21.73 13.57
CA THR A 177 0.10 -21.19 14.93
C THR A 177 0.26 -19.67 14.95
N LYS A 178 -0.31 -18.99 15.96
CA LYS A 178 -0.12 -17.54 16.13
C LYS A 178 1.38 -17.19 16.19
N ASN A 179 2.16 -17.99 16.91
CA ASN A 179 3.60 -17.76 17.07
C ASN A 179 4.35 -17.89 15.73
N ALA A 180 4.02 -18.90 14.91
CA ALA A 180 4.63 -19.07 13.59
C ALA A 180 4.30 -17.91 12.66
N ILE A 181 3.04 -17.46 12.66
CA ILE A 181 2.62 -16.30 11.87
C ILE A 181 3.33 -15.04 12.33
N CYS A 182 3.44 -14.79 13.64
CA CYS A 182 4.16 -13.63 14.15
C CYS A 182 5.67 -13.69 13.83
N GLY A 183 6.26 -14.89 13.80
CA GLY A 183 7.63 -15.10 13.32
C GLY A 183 7.81 -14.72 11.85
N ILE A 184 6.84 -15.08 10.99
CA ILE A 184 6.80 -14.68 9.57
C ILE A 184 6.62 -13.16 9.46
N LEU A 185 5.64 -12.58 10.15
CA LEU A 185 5.35 -11.14 10.12
C LEU A 185 6.55 -10.29 10.59
N GLY A 186 7.30 -10.77 11.58
CA GLY A 186 8.53 -10.11 12.02
C GLY A 186 9.58 -9.99 10.91
N ASN A 187 9.66 -11.00 10.04
CA ASN A 187 10.52 -10.99 8.86
C ASN A 187 9.92 -10.11 7.75
N MET A 188 8.66 -10.30 7.37
CA MET A 188 7.98 -9.48 6.36
C MET A 188 8.02 -7.98 6.67
N ASN A 189 7.95 -7.60 7.95
CA ASN A 189 8.10 -6.21 8.34
C ASN A 189 9.50 -5.66 7.97
N SER A 190 10.56 -6.43 8.20
CA SER A 190 11.94 -6.00 7.91
C SER A 190 12.24 -6.02 6.41
N GLU A 191 11.63 -6.95 5.67
CA GLU A 191 11.81 -7.10 4.22
C GLU A 191 11.05 -6.04 3.41
N SER A 192 9.79 -5.77 3.78
CA SER A 192 8.86 -5.06 2.88
C SER A 192 7.93 -4.07 3.58
N THR A 193 8.04 -3.86 4.89
CA THR A 193 6.95 -3.25 5.70
C THR A 193 5.60 -3.92 5.43
N ILE A 194 5.60 -5.26 5.27
CA ILE A 194 4.38 -6.05 5.04
C ILE A 194 3.60 -5.57 3.80
N ASN A 195 4.31 -5.13 2.77
CA ASN A 195 3.74 -4.69 1.51
C ASN A 195 4.03 -5.71 0.41
N PRO A 196 3.01 -6.35 -0.20
CA PRO A 196 3.22 -7.34 -1.25
C PRO A 196 3.56 -6.71 -2.61
N ALA A 197 3.93 -5.42 -2.67
CA ALA A 197 4.24 -4.74 -3.92
C ALA A 197 5.60 -4.01 -3.89
N VAL A 198 6.46 -4.35 -2.93
CA VAL A 198 7.81 -3.78 -2.83
C VAL A 198 8.77 -4.52 -3.73
N TRP A 199 9.53 -3.76 -4.51
CA TRP A 199 10.66 -4.23 -5.29
C TRP A 199 11.96 -3.86 -4.57
N GLN A 200 12.99 -4.70 -4.64
CA GLN A 200 14.35 -4.29 -4.26
C GLN A 200 14.86 -3.20 -5.21
N SER A 201 14.66 -3.39 -6.52
CA SER A 201 14.82 -2.37 -7.56
C SER A 201 13.57 -2.36 -8.44
N LEU A 202 12.99 -1.17 -8.65
CA LEU A 202 11.67 -1.04 -9.27
C LEU A 202 11.63 -1.71 -10.65
N ASN A 203 10.69 -2.65 -10.81
CA ASN A 203 10.46 -3.46 -12.02
C ASN A 203 11.57 -4.44 -12.41
N ASP A 204 12.58 -4.64 -11.57
CA ASP A 204 13.61 -5.66 -11.81
C ASP A 204 13.16 -7.01 -11.24
N MET A 205 12.78 -7.93 -12.12
CA MET A 205 12.30 -9.26 -11.74
C MET A 205 13.42 -10.20 -11.26
N TYR A 206 14.69 -9.84 -11.45
CA TYR A 206 15.83 -10.68 -11.03
C TYR A 206 16.37 -10.28 -9.66
N LEU A 207 15.65 -9.42 -8.94
CA LEU A 207 15.96 -8.99 -7.58
C LEU A 207 14.75 -9.25 -6.67
N GLY A 208 14.88 -8.93 -5.38
CA GLY A 208 13.83 -9.06 -4.35
C GLY A 208 12.46 -8.49 -4.76
N TYR A 209 11.39 -9.25 -4.52
CA TYR A 209 10.00 -8.81 -4.71
C TYR A 209 9.06 -9.30 -3.60
N GLY A 210 8.07 -8.48 -3.25
CA GLY A 210 6.91 -8.87 -2.43
C GLY A 210 7.19 -8.92 -0.92
N LEU A 211 6.30 -9.58 -0.19
CA LEU A 211 6.25 -9.61 1.28
C LEU A 211 7.56 -10.05 1.94
N VAL A 212 8.18 -11.07 1.36
CA VAL A 212 9.40 -11.73 1.86
C VAL A 212 10.60 -11.48 0.94
N GLN A 213 10.49 -10.52 0.01
CA GLN A 213 11.56 -10.17 -0.93
C GLN A 213 12.19 -11.40 -1.62
N TRP A 214 11.37 -12.25 -2.26
CA TRP A 214 11.89 -13.39 -3.03
C TRP A 214 12.93 -12.91 -4.02
N ASP A 215 14.13 -13.51 -3.96
CA ASP A 215 15.28 -13.13 -4.76
C ASP A 215 15.80 -14.38 -5.49
N ASP A 216 15.48 -14.59 -6.78
CA ASP A 216 14.83 -13.68 -7.74
C ASP A 216 13.29 -13.57 -7.59
N GLY A 217 12.74 -12.36 -7.69
CA GLY A 217 11.28 -12.10 -7.67
C GLY A 217 10.52 -12.78 -8.83
N LYS A 218 11.25 -13.10 -9.90
CA LYS A 218 10.80 -13.87 -11.06
C LYS A 218 10.17 -15.21 -10.65
N LEU A 219 10.64 -15.83 -9.57
CA LEU A 219 10.11 -17.10 -9.09
C LEU A 219 8.62 -17.01 -8.73
N PHE A 220 8.22 -15.95 -8.02
CA PHE A 220 6.81 -15.67 -7.72
C PHE A 220 6.05 -15.29 -8.98
N ILE A 221 6.60 -14.40 -9.81
CA ILE A 221 5.89 -13.85 -10.97
C ILE A 221 5.60 -14.93 -12.03
N ASP A 222 6.54 -15.85 -12.27
CA ASP A 222 6.33 -16.99 -13.16
C ASP A 222 5.28 -17.96 -12.60
N TRP A 223 5.32 -18.22 -11.28
CA TRP A 223 4.30 -19.02 -10.60
C TRP A 223 2.92 -18.37 -10.71
N ALA A 224 2.82 -17.07 -10.46
CA ALA A 224 1.58 -16.31 -10.54
C ALA A 224 0.98 -16.34 -11.95
N LYS A 225 1.81 -16.25 -13.01
CA LYS A 225 1.35 -16.45 -14.39
C LYS A 225 0.82 -17.87 -14.59
N LYS A 226 1.58 -18.88 -14.14
CA LYS A 226 1.21 -20.29 -14.30
C LYS A 226 -0.13 -20.62 -13.62
N GLU A 227 -0.37 -20.07 -12.44
CA GLU A 227 -1.62 -20.25 -11.68
C GLU A 227 -2.76 -19.32 -12.17
N GLY A 228 -2.56 -18.54 -13.23
CA GLY A 228 -3.59 -17.65 -13.78
C GLY A 228 -3.92 -16.44 -12.90
N VAL A 229 -3.05 -16.09 -11.96
CA VAL A 229 -3.19 -14.91 -11.10
C VAL A 229 -3.02 -13.64 -11.94
N ILE A 230 -2.03 -13.64 -12.83
CA ILE A 230 -1.69 -12.56 -13.78
C ILE A 230 -1.66 -13.08 -15.23
N SER A 231 -1.85 -12.19 -16.21
CA SER A 231 -1.95 -12.54 -17.63
C SER A 231 -0.59 -12.74 -18.32
N ALA A 232 0.47 -12.14 -17.80
CA ALA A 232 1.83 -12.24 -18.31
C ALA A 232 2.84 -12.25 -17.16
N ALA A 233 3.97 -12.92 -17.34
CA ALA A 233 5.06 -12.92 -16.36
C ALA A 233 5.94 -11.67 -16.58
N THR A 234 5.40 -10.51 -16.23
CA THR A 234 6.07 -9.20 -16.37
C THR A 234 5.83 -8.34 -15.13
N ALA A 235 6.76 -7.42 -14.85
CA ALA A 235 6.61 -6.44 -13.79
C ALA A 235 5.33 -5.60 -13.95
N GLU A 236 4.98 -5.24 -15.18
CA GLU A 236 3.75 -4.46 -15.46
C GLU A 236 2.48 -5.23 -15.10
N ALA A 237 2.42 -6.53 -15.37
CA ALA A 237 1.25 -7.34 -15.06
C ALA A 237 1.04 -7.48 -13.55
N VAL A 238 2.11 -7.72 -12.77
CA VAL A 238 2.01 -7.83 -11.31
C VAL A 238 1.74 -6.47 -10.65
N ASN A 239 2.33 -5.38 -11.14
CA ASN A 239 2.03 -4.03 -10.67
C ASN A 239 0.56 -3.65 -10.97
N SER A 240 0.06 -3.99 -12.15
CA SER A 240 -1.35 -3.78 -12.50
C SER A 240 -2.30 -4.53 -11.55
N LEU A 241 -1.92 -5.73 -11.12
CA LEU A 241 -2.67 -6.47 -10.11
C LEU A 241 -2.59 -5.79 -8.74
N ALA A 242 -1.41 -5.30 -8.33
CA ALA A 242 -1.24 -4.56 -7.08
C ALA A 242 -2.19 -3.37 -6.97
N TYR A 243 -2.49 -2.71 -8.09
CA TYR A 243 -3.40 -1.55 -8.14
C TYR A 243 -4.87 -1.95 -8.20
N SER A 244 -5.21 -2.88 -9.08
CA SER A 244 -6.59 -3.24 -9.38
C SER A 244 -7.20 -4.21 -8.37
N ASN A 245 -6.38 -5.06 -7.74
CA ASN A 245 -6.83 -6.03 -6.76
C ASN A 245 -5.72 -6.38 -5.73
N PRO A 246 -5.43 -5.46 -4.80
CA PRO A 246 -4.45 -5.66 -3.72
C PRO A 246 -4.62 -6.98 -2.97
N LYS A 247 -5.88 -7.36 -2.70
CA LYS A 247 -6.23 -8.59 -2.00
C LYS A 247 -5.81 -9.83 -2.79
N LYS A 248 -6.07 -9.87 -4.10
CA LYS A 248 -5.68 -11.01 -4.94
C LYS A 248 -4.16 -11.17 -5.03
N LEU A 249 -3.41 -10.07 -5.05
CA LEU A 249 -1.94 -10.12 -4.98
C LEU A 249 -1.47 -10.70 -3.63
N MET A 250 -1.99 -10.18 -2.51
CA MET A 250 -1.68 -10.68 -1.17
C MET A 250 -1.99 -12.17 -1.02
N ASP A 251 -3.17 -12.61 -1.46
CA ASP A 251 -3.54 -14.04 -1.42
C ASP A 251 -2.56 -14.90 -2.22
N ALA A 252 -2.18 -14.45 -3.42
CA ALA A 252 -1.25 -15.17 -4.29
C ALA A 252 0.15 -15.27 -3.68
N GLU A 253 0.67 -14.20 -3.07
CA GLU A 253 1.95 -14.22 -2.37
C GLU A 253 1.93 -15.14 -1.14
N LEU A 254 0.83 -15.16 -0.38
CA LEU A 254 0.69 -16.05 0.77
C LEU A 254 0.55 -17.53 0.35
N ASP A 255 -0.16 -17.81 -0.74
CA ASP A 255 -0.19 -19.16 -1.31
C ASP A 255 1.20 -19.57 -1.84
N TYR A 256 1.89 -18.67 -2.54
CA TYR A 256 3.24 -18.94 -3.01
C TYR A 256 4.23 -19.14 -1.86
N LEU A 257 4.15 -18.36 -0.79
CA LEU A 257 4.94 -18.55 0.43
C LEU A 257 4.75 -19.97 0.99
N ILE A 258 3.51 -20.46 1.07
CA ILE A 258 3.24 -21.81 1.56
C ILE A 258 3.83 -22.85 0.61
N VAL A 259 3.72 -22.66 -0.70
CA VAL A 259 4.31 -23.56 -1.71
C VAL A 259 5.84 -23.56 -1.57
N SER A 260 6.47 -22.39 -1.64
CA SER A 260 7.92 -22.24 -1.61
C SER A 260 8.53 -22.80 -0.33
N MET A 261 7.92 -22.55 0.84
CA MET A 261 8.38 -23.13 2.11
C MET A 261 8.46 -24.66 2.06
N ASN A 262 7.57 -25.33 1.33
CA ASN A 262 7.55 -26.78 1.20
C ASN A 262 8.42 -27.31 0.06
N THR A 263 8.75 -26.50 -0.95
CA THR A 263 9.52 -26.94 -2.12
C THR A 263 11.01 -26.59 -2.05
N VAL A 264 11.42 -25.67 -1.17
CA VAL A 264 12.84 -25.27 -1.03
C VAL A 264 13.73 -26.35 -0.39
N GLY A 265 13.16 -27.51 0.00
CA GLY A 265 13.91 -28.69 0.45
C GLY A 265 14.79 -28.42 1.67
N ASN A 266 16.06 -28.83 1.60
CA ASN A 266 17.04 -28.62 2.67
C ASN A 266 17.37 -27.13 2.92
N TRP A 267 16.87 -26.19 2.10
CA TRP A 267 16.95 -24.77 2.41
C TRP A 267 16.15 -24.43 3.67
N PHE A 268 14.93 -24.96 3.81
CA PHE A 268 14.14 -24.73 5.04
C PHE A 268 14.63 -25.55 6.24
N LYS A 269 15.49 -26.55 6.01
CA LYS A 269 16.07 -27.41 7.05
C LYS A 269 17.56 -27.68 6.75
N PRO A 270 18.46 -26.71 6.97
CA PRO A 270 19.88 -26.89 6.69
C PRO A 270 20.51 -27.98 7.57
N ASP A 271 21.34 -28.84 6.96
CA ASP A 271 22.07 -29.91 7.66
C ASP A 271 23.22 -29.39 8.53
N ASN A 272 23.79 -28.24 8.15
CA ASN A 272 24.71 -27.52 9.01
C ASN A 272 23.88 -26.64 9.95
N ASN A 273 23.94 -26.94 11.24
CA ASN A 273 23.35 -26.15 12.30
C ASN A 273 24.09 -24.80 12.44
N GLN A 274 24.22 -24.06 11.35
CA GLN A 274 24.77 -22.72 11.39
C GLN A 274 23.77 -21.90 12.18
N SER A 275 24.14 -21.73 13.44
CA SER A 275 23.66 -20.80 14.46
C SER A 275 23.66 -19.35 14.00
N LYS A 276 23.50 -19.07 12.70
CA LYS A 276 23.72 -17.76 12.07
C LYS A 276 22.98 -16.67 12.84
N TYR A 277 21.82 -17.00 13.39
CA TYR A 277 20.90 -16.04 14.00
C TYR A 277 20.50 -16.38 15.44
N GLY A 278 21.35 -17.11 16.18
CA GLY A 278 21.18 -17.31 17.63
C GLY A 278 20.14 -18.34 18.03
N THR A 279 19.89 -19.34 17.18
CA THR A 279 19.15 -20.57 17.52
C THR A 279 19.93 -21.78 17.02
N SER A 280 19.98 -22.86 17.81
CA SER A 280 20.57 -24.17 17.44
C SER A 280 19.50 -25.16 16.96
N GLU A 281 18.28 -24.68 16.74
CA GLU A 281 17.13 -25.51 16.40
C GLU A 281 16.83 -25.47 14.91
N THR A 282 16.65 -26.65 14.31
CA THR A 282 16.26 -26.78 12.92
C THR A 282 14.84 -27.35 12.80
N LEU A 283 13.95 -26.70 12.05
CA LEU A 283 12.58 -27.14 11.79
C LEU A 283 12.35 -27.27 10.30
N THR A 284 11.66 -28.33 9.87
CA THR A 284 11.02 -28.38 8.54
C THR A 284 9.89 -27.36 8.45
N ALA A 285 9.42 -27.04 7.24
CA ALA A 285 8.27 -26.15 7.04
C ALA A 285 7.01 -26.64 7.78
N SER A 286 6.73 -27.94 7.72
CA SER A 286 5.61 -28.56 8.44
C SER A 286 5.74 -28.44 9.96
N GLN A 287 6.95 -28.59 10.52
CA GLN A 287 7.18 -28.41 11.95
C GLN A 287 7.10 -26.94 12.37
N PHE A 288 7.65 -26.03 11.56
CA PHE A 288 7.56 -24.59 11.78
C PHE A 288 6.11 -24.13 11.84
N LYS A 289 5.30 -24.53 10.86
CA LYS A 289 3.88 -24.18 10.73
C LYS A 289 3.08 -24.43 12.00
N VAL A 290 3.31 -25.56 12.67
CA VAL A 290 2.54 -25.97 13.87
C VAL A 290 3.29 -25.71 15.18
N SER A 291 4.42 -25.01 15.15
CA SER A 291 5.28 -24.83 16.32
C SER A 291 4.67 -23.90 17.36
N ASN A 292 4.77 -24.29 18.64
CA ASN A 292 4.39 -23.47 19.79
C ASN A 292 5.59 -22.73 20.42
N LYS A 293 6.77 -22.77 19.79
CA LYS A 293 7.93 -21.96 20.20
C LYS A 293 7.57 -20.48 20.16
N SER A 294 8.25 -19.66 20.95
CA SER A 294 7.95 -18.23 21.00
C SER A 294 8.15 -17.54 19.65
N ALA A 295 7.42 -16.46 19.41
CA ALA A 295 7.46 -15.72 18.15
C ALA A 295 8.88 -15.21 17.81
N ASP A 296 9.69 -14.86 18.82
CA ASP A 296 11.09 -14.45 18.62
C ASP A 296 11.99 -15.59 18.14
N ILE A 297 11.80 -16.81 18.67
CA ILE A 297 12.54 -17.98 18.19
C ILE A 297 12.13 -18.30 16.75
N LEU A 298 10.82 -18.26 16.46
CA LEU A 298 10.31 -18.54 15.12
C LEU A 298 10.72 -17.45 14.11
N ALA A 299 10.89 -16.20 14.52
CA ALA A 299 11.45 -15.16 13.66
C ALA A 299 12.90 -15.46 13.25
N ARG A 300 13.73 -15.93 14.20
CA ARG A 300 15.13 -16.35 13.94
C ARG A 300 15.19 -17.55 13.01
N ILE A 301 14.34 -18.55 13.27
CA ILE A 301 14.24 -19.76 12.44
C ILE A 301 13.82 -19.38 11.02
N PHE A 302 12.75 -18.62 10.84
CA PHE A 302 12.29 -18.20 9.52
C PHE A 302 13.37 -17.40 8.78
N CYS A 303 14.06 -16.48 9.45
CA CYS A 303 15.18 -15.75 8.85
C CYS A 303 16.33 -16.69 8.41
N GLY A 304 16.67 -17.69 9.22
CA GLY A 304 17.76 -18.64 8.92
C GLY A 304 17.43 -19.69 7.87
N HIS A 305 16.15 -20.04 7.75
CA HIS A 305 15.70 -21.20 7.00
C HIS A 305 15.00 -20.81 5.70
N TYR A 306 14.43 -19.61 5.65
CA TYR A 306 13.71 -19.12 4.49
C TYR A 306 14.43 -17.94 3.86
N GLU A 307 14.49 -16.80 4.58
CA GLU A 307 14.97 -15.53 4.02
C GLU A 307 16.46 -15.55 3.67
N ARG A 308 17.30 -15.95 4.62
CA ARG A 308 18.77 -15.95 4.53
C ARG A 308 19.36 -14.69 3.90
N PRO A 309 18.97 -13.48 4.36
CA PRO A 309 19.39 -12.24 3.73
C PRO A 309 20.89 -12.01 3.96
N GLY A 310 21.52 -11.25 3.07
CA GLY A 310 22.92 -10.83 3.24
C GLY A 310 23.16 -10.07 4.54
N VAL A 311 22.19 -9.24 4.96
CA VAL A 311 22.18 -8.56 6.26
C VAL A 311 20.99 -9.07 7.10
N PRO A 312 21.23 -9.86 8.16
CA PRO A 312 20.17 -10.54 8.91
C PRO A 312 19.17 -9.66 9.65
N LYS A 313 19.60 -8.52 10.20
CA LYS A 313 18.77 -7.64 11.04
C LYS A 313 17.96 -8.39 12.14
N ILE A 314 18.56 -9.41 12.78
CA ILE A 314 17.83 -10.32 13.68
C ILE A 314 17.18 -9.63 14.87
N SER A 315 17.85 -8.66 15.50
CA SER A 315 17.28 -7.92 16.62
C SER A 315 15.98 -7.19 16.22
N GLU A 316 15.96 -6.62 15.01
CA GLU A 316 14.79 -5.94 14.45
C GLU A 316 13.66 -6.94 14.15
N ARG A 317 13.96 -8.04 13.45
CA ARG A 317 12.97 -9.08 13.11
C ARG A 317 12.34 -9.72 14.36
N VAL A 318 13.14 -9.93 15.41
CA VAL A 318 12.68 -10.41 16.71
C VAL A 318 11.79 -9.37 17.41
N ALA A 319 12.19 -8.10 17.41
CA ALA A 319 11.39 -7.02 17.98
C ALA A 319 10.04 -6.90 17.25
N ASN A 320 10.05 -6.95 15.91
CA ASN A 320 8.86 -6.94 15.08
C ASN A 320 7.96 -8.15 15.34
N ALA A 321 8.52 -9.36 15.46
CA ALA A 321 7.72 -10.54 15.78
C ALA A 321 7.01 -10.42 17.14
N LYS A 322 7.68 -9.81 18.15
CA LYS A 322 7.06 -9.50 19.44
C LYS A 322 6.01 -8.40 19.32
N LYS A 323 6.26 -7.34 18.54
CA LYS A 323 5.28 -6.29 18.21
C LYS A 323 4.00 -6.92 17.65
N TRP A 324 4.11 -7.74 16.62
CA TRP A 324 2.95 -8.39 15.99
C TRP A 324 2.24 -9.38 16.88
N TYR A 325 2.97 -10.11 17.74
CA TYR A 325 2.35 -11.01 18.70
C TYR A 325 1.47 -10.29 19.73
N ASN A 326 1.89 -9.09 20.15
CA ASN A 326 1.16 -8.27 21.13
C ASN A 326 -0.02 -7.52 20.49
N PHE A 327 0.07 -7.19 19.21
CA PHE A 327 -0.97 -6.48 18.47
C PHE A 327 -2.13 -7.41 18.06
N LEU A 328 -1.81 -8.60 17.53
CA LEU A 328 -2.77 -9.66 17.14
C LEU A 328 -3.31 -10.42 18.36
#